data_AF-A0A925R782-F1
#
_entry.id   AF-A0A925R782-F1
#
_cell.length_a   1.000
_cell.length_b   1.000
_cell.length_c   1.000
_cell.angle_alpha   90.00
_cell.angle_beta   90.00
_cell.angle_gamma   90.00
#
_symmetry.space_group_name_H-M   'P 1'
#
loop_
_entity.id
_entity.type
_entity.pdbx_description
1 polymer ?
#
loop_
_entity_poly.entity_id
_entity_poly.type
_entity_poly.pdbx_seq_one_letter_code
_entity_poly.pdbx_strand_id
1 'polypeptide(L)' 'LNPYKLISSGSMLMVATDGQKLVEILLAEGIQAAVIGKITEGQEKVVVQEDTRRSLEPPKSDELYKVR' A
#
# COMPACT_ATOMS: atom_id res chain seq x y z
N LEU A 1 3.61 -0.80 16.41
CA LEU A 1 4.19 -1.17 15.08
C LEU A 1 3.50 -0.33 14.00
N ASN A 2 4.24 0.25 13.07
CA ASN A 2 3.64 0.92 11.91
C ASN A 2 3.54 -0.10 10.75
N PRO A 3 2.33 -0.52 10.34
CA PRO A 3 2.17 -1.53 9.28
C PRO A 3 2.71 -1.07 7.92
N TYR A 4 2.79 0.25 7.66
CA TYR A 4 3.38 0.80 6.44
C TYR A 4 4.91 0.70 6.39
N LYS A 5 5.55 0.23 7.46
CA LYS A 5 7.01 0.11 7.58
C LYS A 5 7.48 -1.31 7.90
N LEU A 6 6.61 -2.30 7.69
CA LEU A 6 6.95 -3.71 7.85
C LEU A 6 7.36 -4.32 6.52
N ILE A 7 8.32 -5.25 6.55
CA ILE A 7 8.58 -6.12 5.40
C ILE A 7 7.33 -6.99 5.19
N SER A 8 6.64 -6.74 4.08
CA SER A 8 5.46 -7.49 3.69
C SER A 8 5.87 -8.84 3.11
N SER A 9 6.18 -9.82 3.97
CA SER A 9 6.61 -11.19 3.57
C SER A 9 5.49 -12.05 2.94
N GLY A 10 4.47 -11.41 2.34
CA GLY A 10 3.29 -12.08 1.79
C GLY A 10 2.26 -11.17 1.11
N SER A 11 2.52 -9.86 0.94
CA SER A 11 1.60 -8.95 0.23
C SER A 11 2.37 -8.08 -0.77
N MET A 12 1.72 -7.75 -1.89
CA MET A 12 2.30 -6.98 -2.99
C MET A 12 1.51 -5.69 -3.22
N LEU A 13 2.21 -4.58 -3.46
CA LEU A 13 1.61 -3.33 -3.94
C LEU A 13 1.75 -3.25 -5.46
N MET A 14 0.64 -3.03 -6.16
CA MET A 14 0.59 -2.99 -7.62
C MET A 14 -0.03 -1.68 -8.10
N VAL A 15 0.38 -1.24 -9.30
CA VAL A 15 -0.23 -0.12 -10.02
C VAL A 15 -0.75 -0.66 -11.35
N ALA A 16 -2.03 -0.42 -11.64
CA ALA A 16 -2.68 -0.84 -12.87
C ALA A 16 -3.53 0.29 -13.44
N THR A 17 -3.68 0.32 -14.76
CA THR A 17 -4.58 1.25 -15.45
C THR A 17 -6.04 1.00 -15.08
N ASP A 18 -6.42 -0.28 -14.92
CA ASP A 18 -7.72 -0.71 -14.42
C ASP A 18 -7.52 -1.58 -13.17
N GLY A 19 -7.47 -0.92 -12.01
CA GLY A 19 -7.26 -1.59 -10.73
C GLY A 19 -8.44 -2.50 -10.33
N GLN A 20 -9.65 -2.16 -10.75
CA GLN A 20 -10.84 -2.93 -10.37
C GLN A 20 -10.88 -4.27 -11.11
N LYS A 21 -10.61 -4.25 -12.42
CA LYS A 21 -10.46 -5.49 -13.20
C LYS A 21 -9.33 -6.39 -12.69
N LEU A 22 -8.21 -5.80 -12.27
CA LEU A 22 -7.12 -6.58 -11.67
C LEU A 22 -7.57 -7.27 -10.37
N VAL A 23 -8.31 -6.56 -9.50
CA VAL A 23 -8.86 -7.15 -8.28
C VAL A 23 -9.82 -8.29 -8.59
N GLU A 24 -10.71 -8.13 -9.57
CA GLU A 24 -11.64 -9.20 -9.97
C GLU A 24 -10.90 -10.47 -10.42
N ILE A 25 -9.86 -10.34 -11.24
CA ILE A 25 -9.04 -11.48 -11.71
C ILE A 25 -8.36 -12.17 -10.53
N LEU A 26 -7.75 -11.41 -9.62
CA LEU A 26 -7.06 -11.97 -8.45
C LEU A 26 -8.03 -12.70 -7.51
N LEU A 27 -9.20 -12.12 -7.25
CA LEU A 27 -10.23 -12.75 -6.43
C LEU A 27 -10.76 -14.04 -7.06
N ALA A 28 -10.90 -14.10 -8.39
CA ALA A 28 -11.29 -15.31 -9.11
C ALA A 28 -10.27 -16.46 -8.93
N GLU A 29 -8.99 -16.13 -8.81
CA GLU A 29 -7.90 -17.08 -8.52
C GLU A 29 -7.72 -17.35 -7.01
N GLY A 30 -8.61 -16.84 -6.15
CA GLY A 30 -8.55 -17.03 -4.70
C GLY A 30 -7.50 -16.16 -3.99
N ILE A 31 -6.96 -15.14 -4.66
CA ILE A 31 -5.98 -14.21 -4.11
C ILE A 31 -6.71 -12.96 -3.61
N GLN A 32 -6.61 -12.67 -2.31
CA GLN A 32 -7.21 -11.46 -1.74
C GLN A 32 -6.51 -10.20 -2.26
N ALA A 33 -7.29 -9.28 -2.82
CA ALA A 33 -6.80 -8.01 -3.36
C ALA A 33 -7.84 -6.90 -3.15
N ALA A 34 -7.37 -5.65 -3.09
CA ALA A 34 -8.22 -4.47 -2.98
C ALA A 34 -7.57 -3.27 -3.67
N VAL A 35 -8.40 -2.39 -4.25
CA VAL A 35 -7.96 -1.07 -4.70
C VAL A 35 -7.90 -0.15 -3.48
N ILE A 36 -6.71 0.34 -3.15
CA ILE A 36 -6.47 1.17 -1.95
C ILE A 36 -6.13 2.64 -2.26
N GLY A 37 -6.15 3.04 -3.54
CA GLY A 37 -5.80 4.40 -3.95
C GLY A 37 -5.78 4.57 -5.46
N LYS A 38 -5.33 5.76 -5.91
CA LYS A 38 -5.17 6.12 -7.31
C LYS A 38 -3.93 6.99 -7.51
N ILE A 39 -3.35 6.95 -8.70
CA ILE A 39 -2.33 7.91 -9.11
C ILE A 39 -3.02 9.23 -9.45
N THR A 40 -2.52 10.32 -8.90
CA THR A 40 -2.96 11.68 -9.20
C THR A 40 -1.79 12.49 -9.73
N GLU A 41 -2.07 13.68 -10.26
CA GLU A 41 -1.03 14.65 -10.56
C GLU A 41 -0.28 15.07 -9.27
N GLY A 42 1.02 15.31 -9.38
CA GLY A 42 1.92 15.66 -8.27
C GLY A 42 2.91 14.56 -7.90
N GLN A 43 3.82 14.88 -6.98
CA GLN A 43 4.89 13.97 -6.51
C GLN A 43 4.64 13.41 -5.11
N GLU A 44 3.55 13.81 -4.47
CA GLU A 44 3.24 13.41 -3.10
C GLU A 44 2.73 11.98 -3.03
N LYS A 45 3.19 11.23 -2.02
CA LYS A 45 2.62 9.94 -1.64
C LYS A 45 1.82 10.18 -0.38
N VAL A 46 0.52 9.90 -0.42
CA VAL A 46 -0.39 10.33 0.65
C VAL A 46 -1.22 9.14 1.14
N VAL A 47 -1.35 9.03 2.46
CA VAL A 47 -2.33 8.16 3.12
C VAL A 47 -3.40 9.03 3.76
N VAL A 48 -4.66 8.63 3.57
CA VAL A 48 -5.82 9.27 4.19
C VAL A 48 -6.47 8.26 5.13
N GLN A 49 -6.63 8.62 6.41
CA GLN A 49 -7.29 7.80 7.41
C GLN A 49 -8.28 8.66 8.19
N GLU A 50 -9.57 8.34 8.14
CA GLU A 50 -10.64 9.01 8.94
C GLU A 50 -10.58 10.55 8.88
N ASP A 51 -10.25 11.13 7.71
CA ASP A 51 -10.04 12.57 7.44
C ASP A 51 -8.65 13.14 7.74
N THR A 52 -7.72 12.34 8.25
CA THR A 52 -6.32 12.75 8.41
C THR A 52 -5.50 12.41 7.16
N ARG A 53 -5.00 13.45 6.48
CA ARG A 53 -4.06 13.33 5.35
C ARG A 53 -2.61 13.36 5.85
N ARG A 54 -1.81 12.34 5.51
CA ARG A 54 -0.39 12.26 5.88
C ARG A 54 0.47 11.92 4.67
N SER A 55 1.63 12.56 4.56
CA SER A 55 2.64 12.18 3.57
C SER A 55 3.35 10.89 3.99
N LEU A 56 3.50 9.96 3.06
CA LEU A 56 4.32 8.77 3.24
C LEU A 56 5.79 9.15 3.05
N GLU A 57 6.51 9.29 4.16
CA GLU A 57 7.96 9.35 4.11
C GLU A 57 8.54 7.98 3.73
N PRO A 58 9.58 7.93 2.88
CA PRO A 58 10.31 6.69 2.66
C PRO A 58 10.81 6.14 4.00
N PRO A 59 10.81 4.81 4.19
CA PRO A 59 11.34 4.22 5.41
C PRO A 59 12.83 4.62 5.57
N LYS A 60 13.17 5.29 6.67
CA LYS A 60 14.56 5.71 6.96
C LYS A 60 15.47 4.53 7.33
N SER A 61 14.88 3.47 7.89
CA SER A 61 15.47 2.15 8.14
C SER A 61 14.33 1.17 8.40
N ASP A 62 14.54 -0.13 8.21
CA ASP A 62 13.54 -1.15 8.54
C ASP A 62 13.17 -1.07 10.04
N GLU A 63 11.87 -1.07 10.37
CA GLU A 63 11.42 -1.03 11.78
C GLU A 63 11.69 -2.37 12.49
N LEU A 64 11.98 -3.45 11.74
CA LEU A 64 12.48 -4.71 12.31
C LEU A 64 13.77 -4.54 13.12
N TYR A 65 14.61 -3.54 12.81
CA TYR A 65 15.82 -3.25 13.57
C TYR A 65 15.57 -2.50 14.90
N LYS A 66 14.34 -2.04 15.16
CA LYS A 66 13.98 -1.41 16.44
C LYS A 66 13.41 -2.39 17.46
N VAL A 67 13.16 -3.63 17.06
CA VAL A 67 12.80 -4.72 17.97
C VAL A 67 14.10 -5.40 18.40
N ARG A 68 14.88 -4.70 19.23
CA ARG A 68 15.98 -5.29 20.00
C ARG A 68 16.03 -4.68 21.38
#